data_AF-K0STF3-F1
#
_entry.id   AF-K0STF3-F1
#
_cell.length_a   1.000
_cell.length_b   1.000
_cell.length_c   1.000
_cell.angle_alpha   90.00
_cell.angle_beta   90.00
_cell.angle_gamma   90.00
#
_symmetry.space_group_name_H-M   'P 1'
#
loop_
_entity.id
_entity.type
_entity.pdbx_description
1 polymer ?
#
loop_
_entity_poly.entity_id
_entity_poly.type
_entity_poly.pdbx_seq_one_letter_code
_entity_poly.pdbx_strand_id
1 'polypeptide(L)'
;MRLPLCLLVSLCISAASGVKTSSTNPILLGFPDNPAWGWDKAPPKSSLSDPKELGPDLPPDQSKTAKQFNLNLVQLVHWTPIIPAVLMAKNVYFYSDFWDGIFDNDKRRSLLMLLSPIIAFFGGLPGIMMHTYESWQVAPFKNPLDDPNFKISDFNNQWLRIVAYQFIFVMQYVGLITFALGVLGYDFLANFKIWSILGFLVGYLGNQHPKISFSLFQHNTMPLSWYTIGAFGFGVICNLLAFIKLGEYSFPDLKGADRLIKSVLAPLLIAAGGVIEGL
;
A
#
# COMPACT_ATOMS: atom_id res chain seq x y z
N MET A 1 19.62 -2.53 -30.62
CA MET A 1 19.72 -1.05 -30.56
C MET A 1 19.62 -0.61 -29.10
N ARG A 2 20.67 -0.01 -28.53
CA ARG A 2 20.63 0.58 -27.19
C ARG A 2 20.51 2.09 -27.36
N LEU A 3 19.35 2.67 -27.06
CA LEU A 3 19.26 4.13 -26.94
C LEU A 3 20.04 4.56 -25.68
N PRO A 4 20.91 5.58 -25.75
CA PRO A 4 21.62 6.07 -24.58
C PRO A 4 20.63 6.70 -23.60
N LEU A 5 20.76 6.34 -22.32
CA LEU A 5 19.90 6.75 -21.20
C LEU A 5 19.69 8.27 -21.14
N CYS A 6 20.67 9.07 -21.57
CA CYS A 6 20.59 10.52 -21.62
C CYS A 6 19.52 11.06 -22.59
N LEU A 7 19.21 10.34 -23.68
CA LEU A 7 18.19 10.75 -24.65
C LEU A 7 16.77 10.49 -24.15
N LEU A 8 16.57 9.43 -23.36
CA LEU A 8 15.30 9.14 -22.68
C LEU A 8 14.98 10.18 -21.60
N VAL A 9 15.99 10.61 -20.84
CA VAL A 9 15.82 11.64 -19.79
C VAL A 9 15.48 13.01 -20.40
N SER A 10 16.13 13.43 -21.49
CA SER A 10 15.80 14.70 -22.14
C SER A 10 14.41 14.71 -22.79
N LEU A 11 13.97 13.59 -23.38
CA LEU A 11 12.61 13.49 -23.96
C LEU A 11 11.52 13.56 -22.89
N CYS A 12 11.75 13.01 -21.69
CA CYS A 12 10.81 13.11 -20.57
C CYS A 12 10.75 14.53 -19.96
N ILE A 13 11.86 15.27 -19.95
CA ILE A 13 11.90 16.64 -19.39
C ILE A 13 11.27 17.66 -20.35
N SER A 14 11.45 17.51 -21.66
CA SER A 14 10.85 18.42 -22.65
C SER A 14 9.34 18.22 -22.86
N ALA A 15 8.79 17.06 -22.48
CA ALA A 15 7.34 16.83 -22.50
C ALA A 15 6.61 17.46 -21.29
N ALA A 16 7.33 17.88 -20.25
CA ALA A 16 6.75 18.33 -18.99
C ALA A 16 6.50 19.85 -18.90
N SER A 17 7.03 20.67 -19.81
CA SER A 17 7.05 22.14 -19.65
C SER A 17 6.27 22.95 -20.70
N GLY A 18 5.49 22.30 -21.59
CA GLY A 18 5.10 22.92 -22.86
C GLY A 18 3.64 23.26 -23.11
N VAL A 19 2.67 22.88 -22.26
CA VAL A 19 1.24 23.08 -22.61
C VAL A 19 0.47 23.70 -21.45
N LYS A 20 0.42 25.04 -21.41
CA LYS A 20 -0.65 25.76 -20.71
C LYS A 20 -1.89 25.67 -21.59
N THR A 21 -2.80 24.77 -21.27
CA THR A 21 -4.12 24.76 -21.89
C THR A 21 -5.03 25.74 -21.13
N SER A 22 -5.69 26.63 -21.86
CA SER A 22 -6.71 27.50 -21.27
C SER A 22 -7.99 26.69 -21.06
N SER A 23 -8.67 26.97 -19.96
CA SER A 23 -9.92 26.38 -19.47
C SER A 23 -11.15 26.53 -20.40
N THR A 24 -10.95 26.96 -21.64
CA THR A 24 -11.99 27.16 -22.66
C THR A 24 -12.02 26.06 -23.71
N ASN A 25 -11.11 25.08 -23.66
CA ASN A 25 -11.14 23.95 -24.58
C ASN A 25 -12.25 22.97 -24.15
N PRO A 26 -13.29 22.74 -24.96
CA PRO A 26 -14.38 21.84 -24.62
C PRO A 26 -13.94 20.39 -24.43
N ILE A 27 -12.76 20.00 -24.94
CA ILE A 27 -12.16 18.68 -24.73
C ILE A 27 -11.59 18.53 -23.30
N LEU A 28 -11.30 19.65 -22.62
CA LEU A 28 -10.75 19.69 -21.26
C LEU A 28 -11.81 19.99 -20.19
N LEU A 29 -13.08 20.16 -20.57
CA LEU A 29 -14.19 20.32 -19.63
C LEU A 29 -14.24 19.10 -18.69
N GLY A 30 -13.97 19.36 -17.41
CA GLY A 30 -14.01 18.34 -16.34
C GLY A 30 -12.64 17.85 -15.85
N PHE A 31 -11.54 18.22 -16.50
CA PHE A 31 -10.20 17.97 -15.97
C PHE A 31 -9.73 19.17 -15.15
N PRO A 32 -9.16 18.98 -13.94
CA PRO A 32 -8.65 20.08 -13.15
C PRO A 32 -7.45 20.73 -13.84
N ASP A 33 -7.44 22.05 -13.96
CA ASP A 33 -6.29 22.84 -14.45
C ASP A 33 -5.10 22.83 -13.47
N ASN A 34 -5.34 22.38 -12.24
CA ASN A 34 -4.32 22.30 -11.20
C ASN A 34 -3.41 21.09 -11.45
N PRO A 35 -2.09 21.24 -11.33
CA PRO A 35 -1.19 20.09 -11.36
C PRO A 35 -1.51 19.16 -10.19
N ALA A 36 -2.09 18.02 -10.49
CA ALA A 36 -2.41 16.96 -9.53
C ALA A 36 -1.55 15.72 -9.73
N TRP A 37 -0.76 15.67 -10.81
CA TRP A 37 -0.07 14.47 -11.26
C TRP A 37 1.44 14.68 -11.34
N GLY A 38 2.20 13.65 -10.98
CA GLY A 38 3.66 13.71 -11.00
C GLY A 38 4.23 14.57 -9.87
N TRP A 39 5.24 15.38 -10.17
CA TRP A 39 6.02 16.13 -9.17
C TRP A 39 5.33 17.39 -8.66
N ASP A 40 4.37 17.91 -9.41
CA ASP A 40 3.60 19.09 -9.04
C ASP A 40 2.38 18.67 -8.20
N LYS A 41 2.25 19.31 -7.04
CA LYS A 41 1.27 18.96 -6.01
C LYS A 41 0.27 20.10 -5.88
N ALA A 42 -1.00 19.77 -5.63
CA ALA A 42 -2.02 20.77 -5.37
C ALA A 42 -1.65 21.62 -4.13
N PRO A 43 -2.13 22.88 -4.05
CA PRO A 43 -2.01 23.70 -2.84
C PRO A 43 -2.56 22.98 -1.60
N PRO A 44 -2.09 23.34 -0.39
CA PRO A 44 -2.62 22.80 0.85
C PRO A 44 -4.14 22.93 0.93
N LYS A 45 -4.82 21.87 1.37
CA LYS A 45 -6.27 21.87 1.57
C LYS A 45 -6.68 22.87 2.65
N SER A 46 -7.84 23.51 2.47
CA SER A 46 -8.31 24.52 3.42
C SER A 46 -8.54 23.97 4.83
N SER A 47 -8.96 22.70 4.96
CA SER A 47 -9.13 22.05 6.27
C SER A 47 -7.83 21.94 7.07
N LEU A 48 -6.66 22.05 6.41
CA LEU A 48 -5.36 22.02 7.09
C LEU A 48 -5.03 23.34 7.79
N SER A 49 -5.80 24.39 7.57
CA SER A 49 -5.63 25.70 8.22
C SER A 49 -6.87 26.11 9.01
N ASP A 50 -7.81 25.19 9.23
CA ASP A 50 -9.00 25.43 10.04
C ASP A 50 -8.89 24.68 11.39
N PRO A 51 -8.67 25.39 12.51
CA PRO A 51 -8.61 24.78 13.83
C PRO A 51 -9.86 23.99 14.21
N LYS A 52 -11.03 24.33 13.66
CA LYS A 52 -12.28 23.59 13.93
C LYS A 52 -12.27 22.22 13.29
N GLU A 53 -11.70 22.11 12.09
CA GLU A 53 -11.61 20.85 11.34
C GLU A 53 -10.44 19.99 11.83
N LEU A 54 -9.35 20.60 12.28
CA LEU A 54 -8.21 19.88 12.84
C LEU A 54 -8.50 19.30 14.23
N GLY A 55 -9.29 20.00 15.03
CA GLY A 55 -9.57 19.64 16.41
C GLY A 55 -8.56 20.23 17.40
N PRO A 56 -8.84 20.13 18.71
CA PRO A 56 -8.09 20.84 19.76
C PRO A 56 -6.69 20.28 20.00
N ASP A 57 -6.44 19.03 19.59
CA ASP A 57 -5.19 18.31 19.89
C ASP A 57 -4.10 18.56 18.83
N LEU A 58 -4.44 19.22 17.72
CA LEU A 58 -3.53 19.50 16.63
C LEU A 58 -3.14 20.98 16.58
N PRO A 59 -1.95 21.33 16.07
CA PRO A 59 -1.59 22.71 15.81
C PRO A 59 -2.63 23.42 14.93
N PRO A 60 -2.90 24.72 15.15
CA PRO A 60 -3.99 25.45 14.48
C PRO A 60 -3.80 25.61 12.96
N ASP A 61 -2.62 25.31 12.44
CA ASP A 61 -2.32 25.29 11.01
C ASP A 61 -1.28 24.22 10.70
N GLN A 62 -1.68 23.26 9.88
CA GLN A 62 -0.86 22.18 9.35
C GLN A 62 -0.58 22.32 7.85
N SER A 63 -0.99 23.39 7.17
CA SER A 63 -0.76 23.58 5.73
C SER A 63 0.70 23.42 5.30
N LYS A 64 1.64 23.71 6.20
CA LYS A 64 3.09 23.56 6.00
C LYS A 64 3.54 22.11 5.84
N THR A 65 2.76 21.11 6.27
CA THR A 65 3.07 19.69 6.05
C THR A 65 2.82 19.31 4.59
N ALA A 66 1.82 19.94 3.96
CA ALA A 66 1.44 19.77 2.55
C ALA A 66 2.34 20.54 1.54
N LYS A 67 3.62 20.71 1.86
CA LYS A 67 4.60 21.27 0.91
C LYS A 67 4.95 20.24 -0.16
N GLN A 68 5.11 20.71 -1.40
CA GLN A 68 5.44 19.88 -2.55
C GLN A 68 6.61 18.91 -2.30
N PHE A 69 7.71 19.37 -1.67
CA PHE A 69 8.84 18.50 -1.32
C PHE A 69 8.44 17.34 -0.41
N ASN A 70 7.73 17.63 0.69
CA ASN A 70 7.30 16.61 1.64
C ASN A 70 6.37 15.59 0.98
N LEU A 71 5.41 16.08 0.20
CA LEU A 71 4.43 15.24 -0.50
C LEU A 71 5.08 14.35 -1.57
N ASN A 72 6.11 14.86 -2.26
CA ASN A 72 6.91 14.05 -3.19
C ASN A 72 7.74 12.99 -2.46
N LEU A 73 8.25 13.29 -1.26
CA LEU A 73 8.94 12.31 -0.44
C LEU A 73 7.98 11.21 0.03
N VAL A 74 6.78 11.58 0.50
CA VAL A 74 5.72 10.63 0.87
C VAL A 74 5.40 9.74 -0.33
N GLN A 75 5.15 10.32 -1.50
CA GLN A 75 4.92 9.57 -2.73
C GLN A 75 6.06 8.60 -3.03
N LEU A 76 7.31 9.06 -2.98
CA LEU A 76 8.48 8.21 -3.22
C LEU A 76 8.49 7.01 -2.28
N VAL A 77 8.27 7.23 -0.98
CA VAL A 77 8.22 6.15 0.02
C VAL A 77 7.17 5.10 -0.32
N HIS A 78 5.96 5.48 -0.75
CA HIS A 78 4.92 4.52 -1.13
C HIS A 78 5.26 3.72 -2.39
N TRP A 79 6.15 4.23 -3.25
CA TRP A 79 6.66 3.48 -4.40
C TRP A 79 7.85 2.60 -4.04
N THR A 80 8.58 2.86 -2.94
CA THR A 80 9.74 2.04 -2.55
C THR A 80 9.48 0.54 -2.43
N PRO A 81 8.30 0.03 -2.02
CA PRO A 81 8.03 -1.41 -1.96
C PRO A 81 8.17 -2.14 -3.31
N ILE A 82 8.15 -1.43 -4.44
CA ILE A 82 8.41 -2.04 -5.75
C ILE A 82 9.81 -2.67 -5.82
N ILE A 83 10.79 -2.08 -5.13
CA ILE A 83 12.19 -2.53 -5.15
C ILE A 83 12.30 -3.92 -4.52
N PRO A 84 11.94 -4.14 -3.24
CA PRO A 84 12.00 -5.48 -2.66
C PRO A 84 11.07 -6.47 -3.39
N ALA A 85 9.91 -6.04 -3.89
CA ALA A 85 9.01 -6.91 -4.65
C ALA A 85 9.67 -7.45 -5.93
N VAL A 86 10.29 -6.58 -6.72
CA VAL A 86 11.02 -6.96 -7.94
C VAL A 86 12.26 -7.78 -7.62
N LEU A 87 13.02 -7.42 -6.58
CA LEU A 87 14.20 -8.19 -6.18
C LEU A 87 13.86 -9.60 -5.72
N MET A 88 12.76 -9.76 -4.98
CA MET A 88 12.25 -11.06 -4.58
C MET A 88 11.78 -11.87 -5.79
N ALA A 89 10.91 -11.31 -6.64
CA ALA A 89 10.45 -11.99 -7.85
C ALA A 89 11.62 -12.39 -8.77
N LYS A 90 12.60 -11.50 -8.95
CA LYS A 90 13.84 -11.78 -9.68
C LYS A 90 14.60 -12.95 -9.06
N ASN A 91 14.77 -12.95 -7.74
CA ASN A 91 15.47 -14.02 -7.04
C ASN A 91 14.77 -15.38 -7.24
N VAL A 92 13.45 -15.44 -7.07
CA VAL A 92 12.72 -16.70 -7.28
C VAL A 92 12.80 -17.17 -8.73
N TYR A 93 12.69 -16.24 -9.68
CA TYR A 93 12.74 -16.56 -11.11
C TYR A 93 14.10 -17.09 -11.57
N PHE A 94 15.19 -16.38 -11.24
CA PHE A 94 16.53 -16.76 -11.71
C PHE A 94 17.17 -17.90 -10.91
N TYR A 95 16.70 -18.16 -9.69
CA TYR A 95 17.17 -19.24 -8.83
C TYR A 95 16.06 -20.27 -8.57
N SER A 96 15.18 -20.51 -9.54
CA SER A 96 14.03 -21.40 -9.39
C SER A 96 14.45 -22.82 -9.01
N ASP A 97 15.53 -23.35 -9.58
CA ASP A 97 16.00 -24.72 -9.28
C ASP A 97 16.42 -24.87 -7.81
N PHE A 98 17.00 -23.82 -7.22
CA PHE A 98 17.36 -23.81 -5.80
C PHE A 98 16.10 -23.83 -4.92
N TRP A 99 15.12 -22.98 -5.22
CA TRP A 99 13.87 -22.92 -4.46
C TRP A 99 13.04 -24.19 -4.62
N ASP A 100 12.93 -24.71 -5.84
CA ASP A 100 12.29 -25.99 -6.13
C ASP A 100 12.97 -27.10 -5.32
N GLY A 101 14.31 -27.15 -5.29
CA GLY A 101 15.05 -28.14 -4.49
C GLY A 101 14.77 -28.04 -2.99
N ILE A 102 14.63 -26.84 -2.43
CA ILE A 102 14.22 -26.63 -1.03
C ILE A 102 12.78 -27.09 -0.79
N PHE A 103 11.92 -26.97 -1.79
CA PHE A 103 10.50 -27.32 -1.70
C PHE A 103 10.21 -28.73 -2.23
N ASP A 104 11.15 -29.66 -2.10
CA ASP A 104 11.00 -31.06 -2.52
C ASP A 104 10.61 -31.22 -4.00
N ASN A 105 11.10 -30.32 -4.86
CA ASN A 105 10.80 -30.16 -6.28
C ASN A 105 9.35 -29.75 -6.59
N ASP A 106 8.59 -29.24 -5.61
CA ASP A 106 7.25 -28.68 -5.85
C ASP A 106 7.31 -27.26 -6.44
N LYS A 107 7.37 -27.21 -7.76
CA LYS A 107 7.39 -25.96 -8.55
C LYS A 107 6.24 -25.00 -8.27
N ARG A 108 5.09 -25.52 -7.79
CA ARG A 108 3.93 -24.68 -7.47
C ARG A 108 4.24 -23.77 -6.28
N ARG A 109 5.05 -24.24 -5.33
CA ARG A 109 5.45 -23.46 -4.15
C ARG A 109 6.38 -22.32 -4.51
N SER A 110 7.36 -22.55 -5.40
CA SER A 110 8.20 -21.49 -5.96
C SER A 110 7.38 -20.47 -6.74
N LEU A 111 6.40 -20.93 -7.55
CA LEU A 111 5.47 -20.02 -8.24
C LEU A 111 4.68 -19.14 -7.26
N LEU A 112 4.15 -19.71 -6.18
CA LEU A 112 3.42 -18.94 -5.16
C LEU A 112 4.34 -17.91 -4.47
N MET A 113 5.58 -18.29 -4.15
CA MET A 113 6.56 -17.38 -3.60
C MET A 113 6.90 -16.23 -4.56
N LEU A 114 6.97 -16.50 -5.87
CA LEU A 114 7.18 -15.50 -6.92
C LEU A 114 5.98 -14.55 -7.06
N LEU A 115 4.75 -15.08 -7.05
CA LEU A 115 3.53 -14.31 -7.26
C LEU A 115 3.17 -13.43 -6.07
N SER A 116 3.48 -13.87 -4.85
CA SER A 116 3.15 -13.15 -3.62
C SER A 116 3.54 -11.65 -3.64
N PRO A 117 4.80 -11.25 -3.88
CA PRO A 117 5.19 -9.85 -3.88
C PRO A 117 4.49 -9.04 -4.99
N ILE A 118 4.15 -9.69 -6.11
CA ILE A 118 3.42 -9.07 -7.21
C ILE A 118 1.98 -8.78 -6.76
N ILE A 119 1.28 -9.78 -6.23
CA ILE A 119 -0.10 -9.64 -5.72
C ILE A 119 -0.18 -8.54 -4.66
N ALA A 120 0.73 -8.56 -3.68
CA ALA A 120 0.81 -7.56 -2.62
C ALA A 120 1.01 -6.14 -3.19
N PHE A 121 1.93 -5.97 -4.14
CA PHE A 121 2.20 -4.66 -4.77
C PHE A 121 1.01 -4.15 -5.58
N PHE A 122 0.42 -4.98 -6.44
CA PHE A 122 -0.76 -4.60 -7.21
C PHE A 122 -1.96 -4.31 -6.30
N GLY A 123 -2.06 -5.02 -5.17
CA GLY A 123 -3.00 -4.72 -4.09
C GLY A 123 -2.86 -3.31 -3.52
N GLY A 124 -1.65 -2.77 -3.47
CA GLY A 124 -1.35 -1.41 -2.98
C GLY A 124 -1.73 -0.28 -3.96
N LEU A 125 -1.90 -0.57 -5.26
CA LEU A 125 -2.10 0.47 -6.27
C LEU A 125 -3.34 1.34 -6.02
N PRO A 126 -4.50 0.81 -5.59
CA PRO A 126 -5.65 1.68 -5.28
C PRO A 126 -5.38 2.68 -4.16
N GLY A 127 -4.53 2.35 -3.18
CA GLY A 127 -4.07 3.31 -2.16
C GLY A 127 -3.23 4.42 -2.77
N ILE A 128 -2.27 4.06 -3.61
CA ILE A 128 -1.43 5.03 -4.35
C ILE A 128 -2.30 5.92 -5.24
N MET A 129 -3.31 5.36 -5.91
CA MET A 129 -4.24 6.11 -6.75
C MET A 129 -5.12 7.05 -5.92
N MET A 130 -5.62 6.60 -4.77
CA MET A 130 -6.34 7.45 -3.82
C MET A 130 -5.45 8.59 -3.33
N HIS A 131 -4.24 8.30 -2.88
CA HIS A 131 -3.30 9.34 -2.45
C HIS A 131 -2.98 10.30 -3.59
N THR A 132 -2.83 9.83 -4.82
CA THR A 132 -2.65 10.70 -5.99
C THR A 132 -3.85 11.60 -6.21
N TYR A 133 -5.08 11.06 -6.13
CA TYR A 133 -6.32 11.83 -6.19
C TYR A 133 -6.39 12.90 -5.08
N GLU A 134 -5.93 12.58 -3.87
CA GLU A 134 -5.88 13.49 -2.72
C GLU A 134 -4.63 14.40 -2.70
N SER A 135 -3.83 14.38 -3.78
CA SER A 135 -2.56 15.11 -3.89
C SER A 135 -1.55 14.79 -2.77
N TRP A 136 -1.62 13.56 -2.25
CA TRP A 136 -0.79 12.98 -1.19
C TRP A 136 -0.93 13.67 0.17
N GLN A 137 -1.91 14.57 0.32
CA GLN A 137 -2.12 15.31 1.55
C GLN A 137 -2.90 14.48 2.57
N VAL A 138 -2.44 14.47 3.81
CA VAL A 138 -3.18 13.90 4.95
C VAL A 138 -4.00 15.04 5.55
N ALA A 139 -5.30 15.07 5.25
CA ALA A 139 -6.24 16.09 5.70
C ALA A 139 -7.52 15.44 6.27
N PRO A 140 -8.29 16.16 7.10
CA PRO A 140 -9.59 15.72 7.58
C PRO A 140 -10.48 15.14 6.48
N PHE A 141 -11.22 14.08 6.83
CA PHE A 141 -12.08 13.35 5.92
C PHE A 141 -13.52 13.86 5.97
N LYS A 142 -14.16 13.92 4.80
CA LYS A 142 -15.60 14.19 4.70
C LYS A 142 -16.27 13.18 3.78
N ASN A 143 -17.49 12.80 4.12
CA ASN A 143 -18.32 11.97 3.25
C ASN A 143 -18.96 12.85 2.16
N PRO A 144 -18.59 12.68 0.87
CA PRO A 144 -19.18 13.48 -0.20
C PRO A 144 -20.67 13.20 -0.42
N LEU A 145 -21.22 12.10 0.11
CA LEU A 145 -22.64 11.78 0.02
C LEU A 145 -23.49 12.57 1.03
N ASP A 146 -22.87 13.04 2.12
CA ASP A 146 -23.56 13.80 3.17
C ASP A 146 -23.44 15.32 2.96
N ASP A 147 -22.55 15.77 2.07
CA ASP A 147 -22.34 17.19 1.75
C ASP A 147 -22.40 17.44 0.23
N PRO A 148 -23.50 18.03 -0.29
CA PRO A 148 -23.62 18.36 -1.71
C PRO A 148 -22.61 19.42 -2.18
N ASN A 149 -21.95 20.12 -1.26
CA ASN A 149 -20.92 21.12 -1.54
C ASN A 149 -19.51 20.58 -1.30
N PHE A 150 -19.31 19.27 -1.20
CA PHE A 150 -17.99 18.66 -1.01
C PHE A 150 -17.02 19.14 -2.10
N LYS A 151 -15.85 19.63 -1.65
CA LYS A 151 -14.74 20.00 -2.53
C LYS A 151 -13.49 19.24 -2.14
N ILE A 152 -12.87 18.60 -3.12
CA ILE A 152 -11.59 17.91 -2.93
C ILE A 152 -10.45 18.87 -2.59
N SER A 153 -10.57 20.17 -2.92
CA SER A 153 -9.62 21.20 -2.47
C SER A 153 -9.66 21.44 -0.97
N ASP A 154 -10.72 21.00 -0.29
CA ASP A 154 -10.99 21.39 1.08
C ASP A 154 -10.78 20.21 2.04
N PHE A 155 -11.15 18.98 1.63
CA PHE A 155 -11.11 17.77 2.47
C PHE A 155 -10.59 16.55 1.71
N ASN A 156 -10.28 15.47 2.44
CA ASN A 156 -10.08 14.14 1.87
C ASN A 156 -11.40 13.37 1.73
N ASN A 157 -11.45 12.45 0.77
CA ASN A 157 -12.67 11.73 0.42
C ASN A 157 -12.79 10.45 1.25
N GLN A 158 -13.69 10.46 2.23
CA GLN A 158 -13.86 9.34 3.14
C GLN A 158 -14.33 8.06 2.43
N TRP A 159 -15.20 8.19 1.42
CA TRP A 159 -15.75 7.03 0.71
C TRP A 159 -14.72 6.36 -0.18
N LEU A 160 -13.93 7.16 -0.90
CA LEU A 160 -12.81 6.65 -1.69
C LEU A 160 -11.81 5.88 -0.82
N ARG A 161 -11.54 6.38 0.40
CA ARG A 161 -10.67 5.70 1.36
C ARG A 161 -11.19 4.37 1.82
N ILE A 162 -12.48 4.25 2.10
CA ILE A 162 -13.10 2.97 2.47
C ILE A 162 -12.86 1.93 1.37
N VAL A 163 -13.11 2.29 0.11
CA VAL A 163 -12.94 1.38 -1.03
C VAL A 163 -11.46 1.03 -1.24
N ALA A 164 -10.58 2.03 -1.21
CA ALA A 164 -9.14 1.82 -1.38
C ALA A 164 -8.57 0.91 -0.28
N TYR A 165 -8.89 1.18 0.99
CA TYR A 165 -8.41 0.38 2.11
C TYR A 165 -8.98 -1.03 2.10
N GLN A 166 -10.26 -1.21 1.80
CA GLN A 166 -10.82 -2.56 1.66
C GLN A 166 -10.03 -3.37 0.62
N PHE A 167 -9.78 -2.80 -0.55
CA PHE A 167 -9.04 -3.47 -1.60
C PHE A 167 -7.60 -3.79 -1.18
N ILE A 168 -6.87 -2.81 -0.64
CA ILE A 168 -5.47 -2.99 -0.21
C ILE A 168 -5.39 -4.11 0.82
N PHE A 169 -6.17 -4.06 1.90
CA PHE A 169 -6.04 -5.04 2.98
C PHE A 169 -6.42 -6.45 2.53
N VAL A 170 -7.44 -6.59 1.69
CA VAL A 170 -7.83 -7.88 1.12
C VAL A 170 -6.75 -8.41 0.17
N MET A 171 -6.20 -7.59 -0.72
CA MET A 171 -5.18 -8.05 -1.66
C MET A 171 -3.84 -8.31 -0.97
N GLN A 172 -3.50 -7.53 0.06
CA GLN A 172 -2.37 -7.80 0.92
C GLN A 172 -2.53 -9.15 1.63
N TYR A 173 -3.72 -9.44 2.17
CA TYR A 173 -4.02 -10.77 2.71
C TYR A 173 -3.75 -11.88 1.67
N VAL A 174 -4.21 -11.72 0.42
CA VAL A 174 -3.94 -12.73 -0.63
C VAL A 174 -2.45 -12.89 -0.87
N GLY A 175 -1.69 -11.79 -0.97
CA GLY A 175 -0.24 -11.84 -1.14
C GLY A 175 0.47 -12.52 0.03
N LEU A 176 0.08 -12.22 1.27
CA LEU A 176 0.64 -12.81 2.50
C LEU A 176 0.36 -14.31 2.60
N ILE A 177 -0.88 -14.73 2.29
CA ILE A 177 -1.26 -16.15 2.28
C ILE A 177 -0.56 -16.90 1.14
N THR A 178 -0.43 -16.28 -0.04
CA THR A 178 0.31 -16.85 -1.17
C THR A 178 1.77 -17.08 -0.79
N PHE A 179 2.41 -16.13 -0.08
CA PHE A 179 3.77 -16.32 0.43
C PHE A 179 3.86 -17.48 1.42
N ALA A 180 2.94 -17.50 2.39
CA ALA A 180 2.90 -18.54 3.42
C ALA A 180 2.72 -19.93 2.81
N LEU A 181 1.85 -20.09 1.80
CA LEU A 181 1.71 -21.34 1.07
C LEU A 181 2.99 -21.73 0.31
N GLY A 182 3.69 -20.77 -0.28
CA GLY A 182 4.98 -21.00 -0.91
C GLY A 182 6.00 -21.56 0.08
N VAL A 183 6.20 -20.88 1.21
CA VAL A 183 7.29 -21.20 2.15
C VAL A 183 6.94 -22.31 3.15
N LEU A 184 5.71 -22.34 3.67
CA LEU A 184 5.28 -23.33 4.68
C LEU A 184 4.61 -24.57 4.06
N GLY A 185 4.17 -24.48 2.80
CA GLY A 185 3.47 -25.56 2.10
C GLY A 185 1.96 -25.59 2.36
N TYR A 186 1.25 -26.43 1.60
CA TYR A 186 -0.22 -26.49 1.61
C TYR A 186 -0.80 -27.06 2.89
N ASP A 187 -0.11 -28.03 3.51
CA ASP A 187 -0.58 -28.70 4.73
C ASP A 187 -0.66 -27.73 5.92
N PHE A 188 0.17 -26.69 5.93
CA PHE A 188 0.12 -25.65 6.95
C PHE A 188 -1.27 -24.99 7.00
N LEU A 189 -1.82 -24.60 5.84
CA LEU A 189 -3.14 -23.98 5.75
C LEU A 189 -4.29 -24.97 5.72
N ALA A 190 -4.04 -26.26 5.45
CA ALA A 190 -5.05 -27.30 5.58
C ALA A 190 -5.60 -27.41 7.01
N ASN A 191 -4.83 -26.98 8.02
CA ASN A 191 -5.29 -26.86 9.41
C ASN A 191 -6.17 -25.62 9.67
N PHE A 192 -6.21 -24.66 8.74
CA PHE A 192 -6.92 -23.39 8.86
C PHE A 192 -7.90 -23.16 7.70
N LYS A 193 -8.61 -24.20 7.25
CA LYS A 193 -9.41 -24.21 5.99
C LYS A 193 -10.33 -23.00 5.76
N ILE A 194 -10.90 -22.43 6.83
CA ILE A 194 -11.79 -21.26 6.74
C ILE A 194 -11.04 -19.92 6.55
N TRP A 195 -9.76 -19.88 6.87
CA TRP A 195 -8.94 -18.66 6.81
C TRP A 195 -7.89 -18.69 5.71
N SER A 196 -7.82 -19.72 4.87
CA SER A 196 -6.84 -19.81 3.79
C SER A 196 -7.37 -19.23 2.48
N ILE A 197 -8.52 -19.72 2.00
CA ILE A 197 -9.16 -19.26 0.75
C ILE A 197 -10.38 -18.40 1.07
N LEU A 198 -11.16 -18.80 2.07
CA LEU A 198 -12.38 -18.08 2.44
C LEU A 198 -12.10 -16.73 3.12
N GLY A 199 -10.90 -16.50 3.67
CA GLY A 199 -10.53 -15.21 4.25
C GLY A 199 -10.60 -14.05 3.27
N PHE A 200 -10.32 -14.28 1.98
CA PHE A 200 -10.54 -13.28 0.92
C PHE A 200 -12.03 -12.95 0.79
N LEU A 201 -12.89 -13.97 0.67
CA LEU A 201 -14.33 -13.79 0.52
C LEU A 201 -14.94 -13.15 1.77
N VAL A 202 -14.50 -13.56 2.96
CA VAL A 202 -14.91 -12.99 4.24
C VAL A 202 -14.48 -11.53 4.35
N GLY A 203 -13.25 -11.19 3.98
CA GLY A 203 -12.76 -9.81 4.02
C GLY A 203 -13.39 -8.90 2.97
N TYR A 204 -13.70 -9.42 1.78
CA TYR A 204 -14.18 -8.64 0.64
C TYR A 204 -15.72 -8.56 0.57
N LEU A 205 -16.40 -9.71 0.74
CA LEU A 205 -17.86 -9.81 0.65
C LEU A 205 -18.55 -9.82 2.02
N GLY A 206 -17.79 -10.03 3.10
CA GLY A 206 -18.34 -10.05 4.45
C GLY A 206 -18.94 -8.71 4.86
N ASN A 207 -19.72 -8.75 5.94
CA ASN A 207 -20.39 -7.57 6.46
C ASN A 207 -19.38 -6.47 6.78
N GLN A 208 -19.61 -5.27 6.25
CA GLN A 208 -18.71 -4.13 6.49
C GLN A 208 -18.93 -3.48 7.87
N HIS A 209 -19.85 -4.02 8.69
CA HIS A 209 -20.18 -3.54 10.03
C HIS A 209 -19.93 -4.61 11.11
N PRO A 210 -19.41 -4.21 12.30
CA PRO A 210 -18.93 -2.87 12.63
C PRO A 210 -17.59 -2.57 11.93
N LYS A 211 -17.36 -1.29 11.63
CA LYS A 211 -16.03 -0.81 11.25
C LYS A 211 -15.23 -0.55 12.52
N ILE A 212 -13.97 -0.94 12.52
CA ILE A 212 -13.01 -0.45 13.48
C ILE A 212 -12.78 1.03 13.14
N SER A 213 -12.81 1.86 14.16
CA SER A 213 -12.44 3.27 14.06
C SER A 213 -11.26 3.45 14.99
N PHE A 214 -10.06 3.50 14.44
CA PHE A 214 -8.93 4.06 15.16
C PHE A 214 -9.02 5.58 15.00
N SER A 215 -9.24 6.26 16.12
CA SER A 215 -9.28 7.72 16.15
C SER A 215 -7.90 8.20 16.57
N LEU A 216 -7.17 8.80 15.62
CA LEU A 216 -5.94 9.51 15.93
C LEU A 216 -6.25 11.00 15.78
N PHE A 217 -5.99 11.76 16.86
CA PHE A 217 -6.32 13.19 16.92
C PHE A 217 -7.78 13.49 16.54
N GLN A 218 -8.72 12.67 17.00
CA GLN A 218 -10.18 12.79 16.75
C GLN A 218 -10.62 12.49 15.30
N HIS A 219 -9.69 12.13 14.41
CA HIS A 219 -9.99 11.71 13.05
C HIS A 219 -9.99 10.19 12.93
N ASN A 220 -11.04 9.64 12.33
CA ASN A 220 -11.10 8.22 12.01
C ASN A 220 -10.14 7.92 10.86
N THR A 221 -8.99 7.31 11.16
CA THR A 221 -7.94 7.09 10.15
C THR A 221 -8.08 5.75 9.43
N MET A 222 -8.80 4.78 10.00
CA MET A 222 -8.84 3.39 9.48
C MET A 222 -10.25 2.81 9.43
N PRO A 223 -11.10 3.19 8.44
CA PRO A 223 -12.51 2.77 8.38
C PRO A 223 -12.69 1.36 7.80
N LEU A 224 -12.09 0.34 8.44
CA LEU A 224 -12.08 -1.05 7.97
C LEU A 224 -13.00 -1.95 8.80
N SER A 225 -13.64 -2.92 8.17
CA SER A 225 -14.46 -3.90 8.87
C SER A 225 -13.62 -4.85 9.73
N TRP A 226 -14.22 -5.39 10.79
CA TRP A 226 -13.61 -6.46 11.59
C TRP A 226 -13.22 -7.68 10.77
N TYR A 227 -14.00 -8.02 9.74
CA TYR A 227 -13.71 -9.15 8.87
C TYR A 227 -12.48 -8.92 8.01
N THR A 228 -12.33 -7.72 7.44
CA THR A 228 -11.15 -7.33 6.66
C THR A 228 -9.89 -7.31 7.52
N ILE A 229 -9.96 -6.71 8.71
CA ILE A 229 -8.82 -6.66 9.65
C ILE A 229 -8.48 -8.05 10.18
N GLY A 230 -9.48 -8.86 10.52
CA GLY A 230 -9.27 -10.23 10.99
C GLY A 230 -8.59 -11.11 9.94
N ALA A 231 -9.07 -11.05 8.69
CA ALA A 231 -8.43 -11.75 7.58
C ALA A 231 -6.98 -11.27 7.38
N PHE A 232 -6.76 -9.96 7.29
CA PHE A 232 -5.42 -9.38 7.16
C PHE A 232 -4.49 -9.80 8.29
N GLY A 233 -4.95 -9.71 9.55
CA GLY A 233 -4.19 -10.10 10.74
C GLY A 233 -3.78 -11.57 10.71
N PHE A 234 -4.68 -12.46 10.29
CA PHE A 234 -4.33 -13.87 10.07
C PHE A 234 -3.25 -14.03 9.00
N GLY A 235 -3.37 -13.30 7.88
CA GLY A 235 -2.34 -13.25 6.84
C GLY A 235 -0.98 -12.80 7.37
N VAL A 236 -0.94 -11.75 8.20
CA VAL A 236 0.28 -11.24 8.83
C VAL A 236 0.93 -12.30 9.73
N ILE A 237 0.15 -13.02 10.53
CA ILE A 237 0.66 -14.10 11.40
C ILE A 237 1.28 -15.23 10.55
N CYS A 238 0.57 -15.68 9.52
CA CYS A 238 1.07 -16.72 8.60
C CYS A 238 2.36 -16.28 7.92
N ASN A 239 2.41 -15.02 7.49
CA ASN A 239 3.58 -14.45 6.83
C ASN A 239 4.77 -14.33 7.79
N LEU A 240 4.56 -13.95 9.05
CA LEU A 240 5.63 -13.93 10.05
C LEU A 240 6.23 -15.33 10.26
N LEU A 241 5.38 -16.36 10.38
CA LEU A 241 5.81 -17.75 10.47
C LEU A 241 6.58 -18.20 9.21
N ALA A 242 6.10 -17.79 8.04
CA ALA A 242 6.78 -18.04 6.77
C ALA A 242 8.16 -17.38 6.72
N PHE A 243 8.30 -16.13 7.18
CA PHE A 243 9.61 -15.46 7.26
C PHE A 243 10.57 -16.15 8.24
N ILE A 244 10.07 -16.61 9.40
CA ILE A 244 10.88 -17.41 10.34
C ILE A 244 11.39 -18.67 9.66
N LYS A 245 10.53 -19.39 8.93
CA LYS A 245 10.92 -20.59 8.19
C LYS A 245 11.89 -20.27 7.03
N LEU A 246 11.63 -19.21 6.27
CA LEU A 246 12.50 -18.76 5.18
C LEU A 246 13.90 -18.42 5.68
N GLY A 247 14.02 -17.89 6.90
CA GLY A 247 15.28 -17.62 7.54
C GLY A 247 16.13 -18.85 7.84
N GLU A 248 15.52 -20.03 8.00
CA GLU A 248 16.26 -21.29 8.10
C GLU A 248 17.03 -21.63 6.82
N TYR A 249 16.47 -21.24 5.67
CA TYR A 249 17.08 -21.44 4.36
C TYR A 249 18.02 -20.30 3.97
N SER A 250 17.66 -19.06 4.34
CA SER A 250 18.41 -17.85 3.97
C SER A 250 19.63 -17.62 4.85
N PHE A 251 19.61 -18.08 6.11
CA PHE A 251 20.65 -17.86 7.10
C PHE A 251 21.05 -19.17 7.81
N PRO A 252 21.51 -20.20 7.06
CA PRO A 252 21.78 -21.52 7.63
C PRO A 252 22.89 -21.52 8.69
N ASP A 253 23.84 -20.57 8.60
CA ASP A 253 24.97 -20.45 9.52
C ASP A 253 24.58 -19.79 10.86
N LEU A 254 23.41 -19.16 10.94
CA LEU A 254 22.92 -18.52 12.16
C LEU A 254 22.03 -19.47 12.97
N LYS A 255 22.06 -19.32 14.30
CA LYS A 255 21.28 -20.16 15.23
C LYS A 255 20.54 -19.32 16.25
N GLY A 256 19.49 -19.90 16.84
CA GLY A 256 18.75 -19.31 17.95
C GLY A 256 18.23 -17.90 17.65
N ALA A 257 18.52 -16.98 18.57
CA ALA A 257 18.04 -15.60 18.53
C ALA A 257 18.53 -14.82 17.30
N ASP A 258 19.78 -15.01 16.87
CA ASP A 258 20.35 -14.23 15.76
C ASP A 258 19.64 -14.54 14.44
N ARG A 259 19.36 -15.82 14.19
CA ARG A 259 18.56 -16.23 13.02
C ARG A 259 17.16 -15.67 13.11
N LEU A 260 16.51 -15.78 14.27
CA LEU A 260 15.16 -15.26 14.48
C LEU A 260 15.10 -13.76 14.17
N ILE A 261 16.00 -12.96 14.75
CA ILE A 261 16.05 -11.51 14.55
C ILE A 261 16.19 -11.18 13.06
N LYS A 262 17.14 -11.80 12.35
CA LYS A 262 17.31 -11.52 10.91
C LYS A 262 16.10 -11.95 10.07
N SER A 263 15.41 -13.02 10.49
CA SER A 263 14.22 -13.52 9.79
C SER A 263 13.03 -12.59 9.94
N VAL A 264 12.84 -11.99 11.13
CA VAL A 264 11.68 -11.14 11.41
C VAL A 264 11.93 -9.65 11.15
N LEU A 265 13.19 -9.23 10.98
CA LEU A 265 13.51 -7.82 10.78
C LEU A 265 12.78 -7.21 9.58
N ALA A 266 12.82 -7.88 8.43
CA ALA A 266 12.14 -7.41 7.22
C ALA A 266 10.61 -7.25 7.41
N PRO A 267 9.85 -8.29 7.83
CA PRO A 267 8.41 -8.13 8.04
C PRO A 267 8.06 -7.13 9.14
N LEU A 268 8.89 -6.98 10.18
CA LEU A 268 8.68 -5.96 11.22
C LEU A 268 8.90 -4.54 10.71
N LEU A 269 9.93 -4.31 9.87
CA LEU A 269 10.17 -3.01 9.26
C LEU A 269 9.05 -2.63 8.28
N ILE A 270 8.53 -3.60 7.53
CA ILE A 270 7.35 -3.40 6.65
C ILE A 270 6.12 -3.05 7.49
N ALA A 271 5.86 -3.80 8.57
CA ALA A 271 4.75 -3.53 9.47
C ALA A 271 4.87 -2.15 10.13
N ALA A 272 6.07 -1.76 10.58
CA ALA A 272 6.33 -0.44 11.13
C ALA A 272 6.07 0.67 10.10
N GLY A 273 6.47 0.47 8.84
CA GLY A 273 6.14 1.38 7.74
C GLY A 273 4.64 1.56 7.57
N GLY A 274 3.87 0.46 7.57
CA GLY A 274 2.40 0.52 7.48
C GLY A 274 1.73 1.19 8.68
N VAL A 275 2.27 1.01 9.90
CA VAL A 275 1.79 1.71 11.10
C VAL A 275 2.07 3.22 11.00
N ILE A 276 3.28 3.60 10.57
CA ILE A 276 3.64 5.02 10.38
C ILE A 276 2.78 5.66 9.29
N GLU A 277 2.43 4.95 8.21
CA GLU A 277 1.55 5.47 7.15
C GLU A 277 0.09 5.62 7.62
N GLY A 278 -0.36 4.74 8.52
CA GLY A 278 -1.71 4.79 9.10
C GLY A 278 -1.89 5.83 10.23
N LEU A 279 -0.79 6.37 10.77
CA LEU A 279 -0.75 7.41 11.81
C LEU A 279 -0.50 8.79 11.18
#